data_AF-A0A8D8NU31-F1
#
_entry.id   AF-A0A8D8NU31-F1
#
_cell.length_a   1.000
_cell.length_b   1.000
_cell.length_c   1.000
_cell.angle_alpha   90.00
_cell.angle_beta   90.00
_cell.angle_gamma   90.00
#
_symmetry.space_group_name_H-M   'P 1'
#
loop_
_entity.id
_entity.type
_entity.pdbx_description
1 polymer ?
#
loop_
_entity_poly.entity_id
_entity_poly.type
_entity_poly.pdbx_seq_one_letter_code
_entity_poly.pdbx_strand_id
1 'polypeptide(L)'
;MPFHKYLFTPRLFKEYDGTKDVYEPGTLEKYGDQLLTALNLMWSLGYYTSPLLITFLYRRGYFVADSVGTLAKFGTGIGLLVAFSLCMRGLGRSMNVVYVRFAECLENAKRGSQDQDAAKSTIRRYDFDFRAWPVDFTVTSSVQRAQAPRNKPLWISSLPCQILAYLAIHTFGIRMIYPGSVQLLQSYIEPMLLQGRTKVITQDKGRRNKVKTADGNGIDTMFVDNREKSANGRTLVICSEGNAGFYEIGIMSTPMELQYSVLGWNHPGFAGSSGRPYPDQDQNAIDAVLQFAITDLGFTPENIILYGWSIGGYSTLYAASQYPDVKGVVLDATFDDVLQLALPRMPESISNIVKIAIRDYVNLNNTELISQYNGPVMLVRRLEDEIICSDDGNLGTNRGNFLLINMLKCRFPNIFKPEQENLAKDVLSKPLEFLRNDSEDLCLSLLMSYLSDNGNNGTSRSYPIEIGDEYSSEQRDSMAKFLIKKHLHDFKSTHCTPLPREFFQQPWEIPSDTDFVFT
;
A
#
# COMPACT_ATOMS: atom_id res chain seq x y z
N MET A 1 17.66 -16.09 -31.63
CA MET A 1 16.20 -16.14 -31.37
C MET A 1 15.41 -15.81 -32.65
N PRO A 2 14.22 -16.38 -32.95
CA PRO A 2 13.45 -16.01 -34.16
C PRO A 2 12.93 -14.57 -34.13
N PHE A 3 12.83 -13.89 -35.29
CA PHE A 3 12.51 -12.47 -35.40
C PHE A 3 11.22 -12.05 -34.68
N HIS A 4 10.15 -12.84 -34.84
CA HIS A 4 8.84 -12.52 -34.26
C HIS A 4 8.89 -12.37 -32.73
N LYS A 5 9.87 -12.96 -32.04
CA LYS A 5 10.02 -12.78 -30.59
C LYS A 5 10.46 -11.38 -30.23
N TYR A 6 11.39 -10.78 -30.96
CA TYR A 6 11.84 -9.39 -30.72
C TYR A 6 10.71 -8.36 -30.85
N LEU A 7 9.65 -8.69 -31.63
CA LEU A 7 8.45 -7.86 -31.72
C LEU A 7 7.71 -7.75 -30.40
N PHE A 8 7.68 -8.82 -29.59
CA PHE A 8 6.84 -8.92 -28.39
C PHE A 8 7.64 -9.06 -27.08
N THR A 9 8.95 -9.24 -27.15
CA THR A 9 9.82 -9.21 -25.97
C THR A 9 9.60 -7.89 -25.20
N PRO A 10 9.56 -7.93 -23.86
CA PRO A 10 9.39 -6.74 -23.02
C PRO A 10 10.41 -5.62 -23.31
N ARG A 11 10.04 -4.38 -23.00
CA ARG A 11 10.98 -3.25 -23.00
C ARG A 11 12.07 -3.49 -21.97
N LEU A 12 13.32 -3.25 -22.35
CA LEU A 12 14.48 -3.27 -21.46
C LEU A 12 14.75 -1.84 -20.99
N PHE A 13 14.94 -1.64 -19.70
CA PHE A 13 15.23 -0.35 -19.08
C PHE A 13 16.72 -0.20 -18.73
N LYS A 14 17.30 -1.23 -18.10
CA LYS A 14 18.68 -1.18 -17.59
C LYS A 14 19.34 -2.56 -17.52
N GLU A 15 20.66 -2.60 -17.61
CA GLU A 15 21.52 -3.73 -17.24
C GLU A 15 22.40 -3.28 -16.06
N TYR A 16 22.35 -3.97 -14.92
CA TYR A 16 23.03 -3.57 -13.68
C TYR A 16 24.53 -3.92 -13.64
N ASP A 17 24.98 -4.89 -14.44
CA ASP A 17 26.37 -5.40 -14.45
C ASP A 17 27.29 -4.66 -15.46
N GLY A 18 26.80 -3.61 -16.13
CA GLY A 18 27.51 -2.92 -17.21
C GLY A 18 28.04 -1.52 -16.86
N THR A 19 28.98 -1.01 -17.66
CA THR A 19 29.55 0.36 -17.53
C THR A 19 28.57 1.48 -17.92
N LYS A 20 27.35 1.16 -18.37
CA LYS A 20 26.31 2.13 -18.76
C LYS A 20 25.10 1.98 -17.87
N ASP A 21 24.67 3.10 -17.30
CA ASP A 21 23.58 3.16 -16.32
C ASP A 21 22.16 3.01 -16.90
N VAL A 22 21.94 3.09 -18.21
CA VAL A 22 20.60 2.99 -18.83
C VAL A 22 20.71 2.30 -20.19
N TYR A 23 19.73 1.46 -20.55
CA TYR A 23 19.67 0.87 -21.90
C TYR A 23 19.45 1.96 -22.96
N GLU A 24 20.33 2.00 -23.96
CA GLU A 24 20.23 2.92 -25.09
C GLU A 24 19.63 2.20 -26.31
N PRO A 25 18.36 2.47 -26.67
CA PRO A 25 17.75 1.88 -27.84
C PRO A 25 18.36 2.45 -29.12
N GLY A 26 18.47 1.60 -30.15
CA GLY A 26 18.86 2.06 -31.49
C GLY A 26 17.79 2.96 -32.12
N THR A 27 18.15 3.69 -33.19
CA THR A 27 17.27 4.66 -33.86
C THR A 27 15.91 4.06 -34.28
N LEU A 28 15.91 2.85 -34.86
CA LEU A 28 14.68 2.17 -35.28
C LEU A 28 13.77 1.80 -34.10
N GLU A 29 14.35 1.33 -33.00
CA GLU A 29 13.61 1.03 -31.77
C GLU A 29 13.02 2.30 -31.17
N LYS A 30 13.81 3.37 -31.09
CA LYS A 30 13.37 4.66 -30.55
C LYS A 30 12.16 5.21 -31.29
N TYR A 31 12.17 5.23 -32.63
CA TYR A 31 11.02 5.70 -33.41
C TYR A 31 9.82 4.77 -33.30
N GLY A 32 10.04 3.45 -33.30
CA GLY A 32 8.98 2.46 -33.07
C GLY A 32 8.29 2.65 -31.72
N ASP A 33 9.06 2.78 -30.65
CA ASP A 33 8.53 2.97 -29.29
C ASP A 33 7.88 4.34 -29.09
N GLN A 34 8.40 5.41 -29.71
CA GLN A 34 7.76 6.73 -29.67
C GLN A 34 6.36 6.70 -30.28
N LEU A 35 6.19 6.05 -31.43
CA LEU A 35 4.88 5.89 -32.08
C LEU A 35 3.94 5.05 -31.22
N LEU A 36 4.40 3.92 -30.70
CA LEU A 36 3.59 3.05 -29.83
C LEU A 36 3.19 3.76 -28.53
N THR A 37 4.09 4.55 -27.95
CA THR A 37 3.80 5.35 -26.75
C THR A 37 2.77 6.43 -27.04
N ALA A 38 2.90 7.15 -28.16
CA ALA A 38 1.92 8.15 -28.59
C ALA A 38 0.53 7.53 -28.82
N LEU A 39 0.46 6.37 -29.48
CA LEU A 39 -0.78 5.62 -29.66
C LEU A 39 -1.38 5.19 -28.32
N ASN A 40 -0.56 4.69 -27.38
CA ASN A 40 -1.03 4.27 -26.06
C ASN A 40 -1.52 5.45 -25.21
N LEU A 41 -0.88 6.61 -25.30
CA LEU A 41 -1.35 7.86 -24.69
C LEU A 41 -2.69 8.30 -25.28
N MET A 42 -2.85 8.27 -26.60
CA MET A 42 -4.13 8.57 -27.26
C MET A 42 -5.23 7.58 -26.84
N TRP A 43 -4.90 6.28 -26.73
CA TRP A 43 -5.82 5.27 -26.21
C TRP A 43 -6.23 5.56 -24.77
N SER A 44 -5.27 5.89 -23.90
CA SER A 44 -5.51 6.20 -22.50
C SER A 44 -6.39 7.45 -22.36
N LEU A 45 -6.06 8.53 -23.05
CA LEU A 45 -6.87 9.75 -23.11
C LEU A 45 -8.27 9.46 -23.65
N GLY A 46 -8.37 8.66 -24.71
CA GLY A 46 -9.63 8.23 -25.30
C GLY A 46 -10.48 7.40 -24.33
N TYR A 47 -9.85 6.51 -23.56
CA TYR A 47 -10.52 5.73 -22.52
C TYR A 47 -11.06 6.63 -21.40
N TYR A 48 -10.26 7.55 -20.87
CA TYR A 48 -10.68 8.47 -19.81
C TYR A 48 -11.71 9.50 -20.26
N THR A 49 -11.68 9.91 -21.53
CA THR A 49 -12.65 10.82 -22.13
C THR A 49 -13.80 10.10 -22.85
N SER A 50 -13.87 8.77 -22.77
CA SER A 50 -14.82 7.95 -23.54
C SER A 50 -16.29 8.35 -23.37
N PRO A 51 -16.80 8.75 -22.19
CA PRO A 51 -18.20 9.19 -22.08
C PRO A 51 -18.50 10.44 -22.91
N LEU A 52 -17.54 11.39 -22.96
CA LEU A 52 -17.65 12.61 -23.76
C LEU A 52 -17.49 12.30 -25.25
N LEU A 53 -16.51 11.47 -25.61
CA LEU A 53 -16.26 11.05 -26.99
C LEU A 53 -17.44 10.29 -27.57
N ILE A 54 -18.01 9.34 -26.84
CA ILE A 54 -19.19 8.58 -27.29
C ILE A 54 -20.37 9.52 -27.51
N THR A 55 -20.61 10.45 -26.58
CA THR A 55 -21.69 11.44 -26.72
C THR A 55 -21.48 12.33 -27.96
N PHE A 56 -20.24 12.76 -28.20
CA PHE A 56 -19.87 13.53 -29.38
C PHE A 56 -20.07 12.75 -30.68
N LEU A 57 -19.57 11.51 -30.74
CA LEU A 57 -19.71 10.62 -31.90
C LEU A 57 -21.18 10.30 -32.19
N TYR A 58 -21.99 10.12 -31.15
CA TYR A 58 -23.44 9.93 -31.27
C TYR A 58 -24.13 11.16 -31.84
N ARG A 59 -23.88 12.36 -31.30
CA ARG A 59 -24.44 13.62 -31.81
C ARG A 59 -24.05 13.90 -33.26
N ARG A 60 -22.89 13.43 -33.69
CA ARG A 60 -22.38 13.58 -35.07
C ARG A 60 -22.86 12.49 -36.03
N GLY A 61 -23.62 11.50 -35.57
CA GLY A 61 -24.16 10.44 -36.42
C GLY A 61 -23.14 9.39 -36.87
N TYR A 62 -22.00 9.26 -36.19
CA TYR A 62 -20.97 8.28 -36.57
C TYR A 62 -21.37 6.82 -36.29
N PHE A 63 -22.48 6.58 -35.58
CA PHE A 63 -23.06 5.24 -35.36
C PHE A 63 -24.05 4.80 -36.44
N VAL A 64 -24.16 5.54 -37.56
CA VAL A 64 -24.99 5.18 -38.71
C VAL A 64 -24.20 4.27 -39.67
N ALA A 65 -24.89 3.36 -40.37
CA ALA A 65 -24.30 2.37 -41.28
C ALA A 65 -23.33 2.99 -42.31
N ASP A 66 -23.63 4.19 -42.83
CA ASP A 66 -22.80 4.91 -43.80
C ASP A 66 -21.43 5.32 -43.25
N SER A 67 -21.30 5.49 -41.92
CA SER A 67 -20.06 5.85 -41.26
C SER A 67 -19.14 4.66 -40.98
N VAL A 68 -19.64 3.43 -41.10
CA VAL A 68 -18.88 2.20 -40.82
C VAL A 68 -17.67 2.08 -41.73
N GLY A 69 -17.79 2.44 -43.00
CA GLY A 69 -16.66 2.43 -43.95
C GLY A 69 -15.53 3.39 -43.55
N THR A 70 -15.87 4.55 -43.00
CA THR A 70 -14.89 5.55 -42.53
C THR A 70 -14.19 5.07 -41.25
N LEU A 71 -14.95 4.52 -40.30
CA LEU A 71 -14.40 3.93 -39.08
C LEU A 71 -13.48 2.74 -39.39
N ALA A 72 -13.85 1.88 -40.34
CA ALA A 72 -13.03 0.76 -40.78
C ALA A 72 -11.70 1.23 -41.40
N LYS A 73 -11.72 2.28 -42.24
CA LYS A 73 -10.49 2.88 -42.80
C LYS A 73 -9.58 3.43 -41.71
N PHE A 74 -10.16 4.14 -40.73
CA PHE A 74 -9.41 4.69 -39.60
C PHE A 74 -8.79 3.58 -38.73
N GLY A 75 -9.57 2.55 -38.38
CA GLY A 75 -9.09 1.39 -37.63
C GLY A 75 -8.00 0.63 -38.38
N THR A 76 -8.15 0.45 -39.70
CA THR A 76 -7.12 -0.19 -40.55
C THR A 76 -5.84 0.65 -40.59
N GLY A 77 -5.95 1.97 -40.73
CA GLY A 77 -4.81 2.89 -40.70
C GLY A 77 -4.04 2.83 -39.38
N ILE A 78 -4.74 2.84 -38.24
CA ILE A 78 -4.12 2.64 -36.92
C ILE A 78 -3.47 1.27 -36.83
N GLY A 79 -4.15 0.21 -37.27
CA GLY A 79 -3.63 -1.16 -37.25
C GLY A 79 -2.34 -1.32 -38.06
N LEU A 80 -2.28 -0.75 -39.26
CA LEU A 80 -1.07 -0.72 -40.09
C LEU A 80 0.06 0.08 -39.43
N LEU A 81 -0.27 1.21 -38.79
CA LEU A 81 0.71 2.02 -38.06
C LEU A 81 1.30 1.24 -36.88
N VAL A 82 0.46 0.57 -36.09
CA VAL A 82 0.92 -0.32 -35.00
C VAL A 82 1.82 -1.42 -35.55
N ALA A 83 1.40 -2.12 -36.61
CA ALA A 83 2.18 -3.20 -37.21
C ALA A 83 3.55 -2.71 -37.71
N PHE A 84 3.58 -1.57 -38.39
CA PHE A 84 4.81 -0.93 -38.86
C PHE A 84 5.73 -0.53 -37.68
N SER A 85 5.19 0.09 -36.63
CA SER A 85 5.95 0.46 -35.43
C SER A 85 6.52 -0.76 -34.71
N LEU A 86 5.76 -1.87 -34.62
CA LEU A 86 6.23 -3.13 -34.05
C LEU A 86 7.38 -3.72 -34.86
N CYS A 87 7.29 -3.71 -36.19
CA CYS A 87 8.37 -4.20 -37.07
C CYS A 87 9.64 -3.37 -36.92
N MET A 88 9.54 -2.03 -36.91
CA MET A 88 10.68 -1.14 -36.65
C MET A 88 11.33 -1.44 -35.29
N ARG A 89 10.51 -1.60 -34.25
CA ARG A 89 10.96 -1.98 -32.90
C ARG A 89 11.69 -3.32 -32.89
N GLY A 90 11.10 -4.35 -33.51
CA GLY A 90 11.70 -5.68 -33.59
C GLY A 90 13.03 -5.70 -34.33
N LEU A 91 13.12 -4.98 -35.46
CA LEU A 91 14.37 -4.82 -36.21
C LEU A 91 15.44 -4.13 -35.36
N GLY A 92 15.12 -2.99 -34.75
CA GLY A 92 16.04 -2.26 -33.87
C GLY A 92 16.57 -3.11 -32.71
N ARG A 93 15.68 -3.88 -32.07
CA ARG A 93 16.02 -4.81 -30.97
C ARG A 93 16.90 -5.98 -31.41
N SER A 94 16.63 -6.55 -32.59
CA SER A 94 17.43 -7.66 -33.13
C SER A 94 18.85 -7.26 -33.51
N MET A 95 19.09 -5.97 -33.78
CA MET A 95 20.39 -5.40 -34.11
C MET A 95 21.19 -4.95 -32.87
N ASN A 96 20.55 -4.85 -31.70
CA ASN A 96 21.20 -4.39 -30.46
C ASN A 96 21.73 -5.59 -29.66
N VAL A 97 23.06 -5.69 -29.53
CA VAL A 97 23.73 -6.81 -28.83
C VAL A 97 23.29 -6.94 -27.36
N VAL A 98 23.12 -5.82 -26.65
CA VAL A 98 22.68 -5.83 -25.24
C VAL A 98 21.26 -6.40 -25.14
N TYR A 99 20.37 -5.94 -26.02
CA TYR A 99 18.98 -6.41 -26.05
C TYR A 99 18.88 -7.90 -26.44
N VAL A 100 19.69 -8.35 -27.40
CA VAL A 100 19.74 -9.76 -27.81
C VAL A 100 20.14 -10.65 -26.62
N ARG A 101 21.20 -10.30 -25.87
CA ARG A 101 21.62 -11.03 -24.66
C ARG A 101 20.50 -11.09 -23.62
N PHE A 102 19.86 -9.96 -23.35
CA PHE A 102 18.70 -9.89 -22.47
C PHE A 102 17.56 -10.82 -22.92
N ALA A 103 17.18 -10.74 -24.20
CA ALA A 103 16.07 -11.52 -24.74
C ALA A 103 16.33 -13.03 -24.67
N GLU A 104 17.58 -13.45 -24.91
CA GLU A 104 18.00 -14.84 -24.76
C GLU A 104 17.99 -15.29 -23.29
N CYS A 105 18.48 -14.44 -22.38
CA CYS A 105 18.42 -14.69 -20.95
C CYS A 105 16.97 -14.89 -20.47
N LEU A 106 16.06 -14.00 -20.87
CA LEU A 106 14.65 -14.08 -20.51
C LEU A 106 13.97 -15.33 -21.08
N GLU A 107 14.27 -15.68 -22.33
CA GLU A 107 13.73 -16.89 -22.96
C GLU A 107 14.24 -18.15 -22.26
N ASN A 108 15.51 -18.19 -21.87
CA ASN A 108 16.08 -19.29 -21.10
C ASN A 108 15.42 -19.42 -19.73
N ALA A 109 15.20 -18.31 -19.02
CA ALA A 109 14.49 -18.29 -17.74
C ALA A 109 13.05 -18.81 -17.86
N LYS A 110 12.37 -18.55 -18.98
CA LYS A 110 11.01 -19.06 -19.24
C LYS A 110 10.95 -20.54 -19.58
N ARG A 111 12.00 -21.10 -20.20
CA ARG A 111 12.04 -22.49 -20.66
C ARG A 111 12.19 -23.52 -19.55
N GLY A 112 12.46 -23.09 -18.31
CA GLY A 112 12.55 -23.98 -17.15
C GLY A 112 13.68 -25.00 -17.28
N SER A 113 14.93 -24.55 -17.32
CA SER A 113 16.09 -25.43 -17.22
C SER A 113 16.15 -26.12 -15.85
N GLN A 114 16.95 -27.19 -15.73
CA GLN A 114 17.21 -27.96 -14.50
C GLN A 114 17.65 -27.13 -13.28
N ASP A 115 18.03 -25.86 -13.48
CA ASP A 115 18.45 -24.92 -12.44
C ASP A 115 17.68 -23.59 -12.60
N GLN A 116 16.45 -23.55 -12.06
CA GLN A 116 15.58 -22.36 -12.14
C GLN A 116 16.15 -21.17 -11.36
N ASP A 117 16.90 -21.41 -10.28
CA ASP A 117 17.43 -20.35 -9.43
C ASP A 117 18.62 -19.65 -10.07
N ALA A 118 19.50 -20.39 -10.76
CA ALA A 118 20.55 -19.78 -11.57
C ALA A 118 19.99 -18.94 -12.75
N ALA A 119 18.89 -19.40 -13.36
CA ALA A 119 18.25 -18.63 -14.43
C ALA A 119 17.59 -17.35 -13.89
N LYS A 120 16.92 -17.43 -12.72
CA LYS A 120 16.35 -16.27 -12.00
C LYS A 120 17.42 -15.28 -11.55
N SER A 121 18.58 -15.75 -11.09
CA SER A 121 19.68 -14.85 -10.68
C SER A 121 20.28 -14.11 -11.88
N THR A 122 20.38 -14.77 -13.04
CA THR A 122 20.91 -14.15 -14.26
C THR A 122 19.96 -13.09 -14.83
N ILE A 123 18.65 -13.31 -14.80
CA ILE A 123 17.68 -12.34 -15.32
C ILE A 123 17.56 -11.09 -14.43
N ARG A 124 17.85 -11.20 -13.12
CA ARG A 124 17.88 -10.06 -12.17
C ARG A 124 18.96 -9.02 -12.48
N ARG A 125 19.91 -9.32 -13.38
CA ARG A 125 20.86 -8.35 -13.92
C ARG A 125 20.20 -7.31 -14.82
N TYR A 126 18.97 -7.53 -15.26
CA TYR A 126 18.23 -6.66 -16.15
C TYR A 126 17.00 -6.07 -15.44
N ASP A 127 16.73 -4.78 -15.65
CA ASP A 127 15.42 -4.18 -15.35
C ASP A 127 14.63 -4.03 -16.65
N PHE A 128 13.41 -4.54 -16.68
CA PHE A 128 12.56 -4.64 -17.87
C PHE A 128 11.08 -4.64 -17.47
N ASP A 129 10.17 -4.58 -18.45
CA ASP A 129 8.72 -4.57 -18.20
C ASP A 129 8.30 -5.68 -17.23
N PHE A 130 7.77 -5.27 -16.07
CA PHE A 130 7.46 -6.19 -14.99
C PHE A 130 6.42 -7.25 -15.38
N ARG A 131 5.54 -6.97 -16.34
CA ARG A 131 4.59 -7.95 -16.90
C ARG A 131 5.27 -9.26 -17.31
N ALA A 132 6.49 -9.18 -17.85
CA ALA A 132 7.25 -10.35 -18.29
C ALA A 132 8.17 -10.96 -17.22
N TRP A 133 8.27 -10.34 -16.04
CA TRP A 133 9.10 -10.81 -14.93
C TRP A 133 8.66 -12.21 -14.47
N PRO A 134 9.58 -13.17 -14.23
CA PRO A 134 9.22 -14.51 -13.77
C PRO A 134 8.59 -14.46 -12.38
N VAL A 135 7.66 -15.35 -12.08
CA VAL A 135 7.05 -15.40 -10.73
C VAL A 135 8.07 -15.98 -9.74
N ASP A 136 8.32 -15.25 -8.66
CA ASP A 136 9.25 -15.65 -7.61
C ASP A 136 8.52 -16.47 -6.54
N PHE A 137 7.32 -16.05 -6.15
CA PHE A 137 6.48 -16.72 -5.15
C PHE A 137 5.02 -16.78 -5.60
N THR A 138 4.31 -17.85 -5.28
CA THR A 138 2.86 -17.99 -5.52
C THR A 138 2.18 -18.46 -4.25
N VAL A 139 1.14 -17.74 -3.83
CA VAL A 139 0.30 -18.14 -2.69
C VAL A 139 -0.36 -19.49 -2.98
N THR A 140 -0.17 -20.46 -2.09
CA THR A 140 -0.75 -21.81 -2.19
C THR A 140 -2.11 -21.94 -1.53
N SER A 141 -2.38 -21.11 -0.52
CA SER A 141 -3.65 -21.10 0.23
C SER A 141 -4.01 -19.69 0.64
N SER A 142 -5.24 -19.25 0.34
CA SER A 142 -5.76 -17.99 0.86
C SER A 142 -6.11 -18.14 2.34
N VAL A 143 -5.78 -17.14 3.16
CA VAL A 143 -6.33 -17.05 4.52
C VAL A 143 -7.86 -17.05 4.44
N GLN A 144 -8.52 -17.86 5.29
CA GLN A 144 -9.97 -18.01 5.29
C GLN A 144 -10.65 -16.66 5.52
N ARG A 145 -11.31 -16.14 4.50
CA ARG A 145 -12.06 -14.90 4.59
C ARG A 145 -13.33 -15.13 5.41
N ALA A 146 -13.48 -14.45 6.54
CA ALA A 146 -14.79 -14.18 7.09
C ALA A 146 -15.47 -13.11 6.21
N GLN A 147 -15.93 -13.49 5.02
CA GLN A 147 -16.82 -12.62 4.27
C GLN A 147 -18.15 -12.59 5.01
N ALA A 148 -18.42 -11.48 5.71
CA ALA A 148 -19.77 -11.21 6.20
C ALA A 148 -20.73 -11.31 5.00
N PRO A 149 -21.79 -12.15 5.07
CA PRO A 149 -22.73 -12.28 3.97
C PRO A 149 -23.33 -10.91 3.69
N ARG A 150 -23.11 -10.40 2.48
CA ARG A 150 -23.76 -9.18 1.97
C ARG A 150 -25.22 -9.44 1.61
N ASN A 151 -25.99 -9.99 2.54
CA ASN A 151 -27.44 -10.02 2.43
C ASN A 151 -28.00 -8.68 2.92
N LYS A 152 -27.81 -7.63 2.13
CA LYS A 152 -28.54 -6.37 2.34
C LYS A 152 -29.92 -6.49 1.68
N PRO A 153 -31.02 -6.18 2.38
CA PRO A 153 -32.32 -6.11 1.74
C PRO A 153 -32.29 -5.02 0.66
N LEU A 154 -32.55 -5.42 -0.59
CA LEU A 154 -32.65 -4.50 -1.73
C LEU A 154 -33.90 -3.62 -1.56
N TRP A 155 -33.72 -2.40 -1.07
CA TRP A 155 -34.82 -1.45 -1.00
C TRP A 155 -34.94 -0.67 -2.31
N ILE A 156 -36.06 -0.85 -3.01
CA ILE A 156 -36.35 -0.30 -4.34
C ILE A 156 -36.11 1.23 -4.39
N SER A 157 -36.38 1.95 -3.30
CA SER A 157 -36.19 3.41 -3.20
C SER A 157 -34.72 3.86 -3.27
N SER A 158 -33.78 2.98 -2.91
CA SER A 158 -32.33 3.26 -2.96
C SER A 158 -31.64 2.78 -4.23
N LEU A 159 -32.36 2.04 -5.09
CA LEU A 159 -31.84 1.41 -6.30
C LEU A 159 -31.18 2.41 -7.28
N PRO A 160 -31.74 3.62 -7.52
CA PRO A 160 -31.07 4.61 -8.36
C PRO A 160 -29.71 5.05 -7.79
N CYS A 161 -29.62 5.27 -6.47
CA CYS A 161 -28.36 5.65 -5.82
C CYS A 161 -27.35 4.50 -5.84
N GLN A 162 -27.80 3.25 -5.69
CA GLN A 162 -26.94 2.06 -5.80
C GLN A 162 -26.34 1.90 -7.21
N ILE A 163 -27.15 2.10 -8.26
CA ILE A 163 -26.67 2.07 -9.64
C ILE A 163 -25.65 3.18 -9.87
N LEU A 164 -25.96 4.41 -9.45
CA LEU A 164 -25.04 5.54 -9.58
C LEU A 164 -23.74 5.32 -8.80
N ALA A 165 -23.81 4.77 -7.58
CA ALA A 165 -22.66 4.43 -6.77
C ALA A 165 -21.79 3.35 -7.43
N TYR A 166 -22.41 2.29 -7.96
CA TYR A 166 -21.72 1.25 -8.71
C TYR A 166 -21.00 1.81 -9.93
N LEU A 167 -21.69 2.63 -10.73
CA LEU A 167 -21.10 3.27 -11.90
C LEU A 167 -19.95 4.19 -11.50
N ALA A 168 -20.15 5.04 -10.49
CA ALA A 168 -19.13 5.98 -10.03
C ALA A 168 -17.85 5.26 -9.59
N ILE A 169 -17.96 4.24 -8.73
CA ILE A 169 -16.77 3.57 -8.19
C ILE A 169 -16.00 2.79 -9.27
N HIS A 170 -16.69 2.13 -10.20
CA HIS A 170 -16.05 1.32 -11.25
C HIS A 170 -15.49 2.14 -12.42
N THR A 171 -15.90 3.41 -12.55
CA THR A 171 -15.44 4.29 -13.64
C THR A 171 -14.36 5.26 -13.19
N PHE A 172 -14.54 6.02 -12.10
CA PHE A 172 -13.56 7.00 -11.65
C PHE A 172 -13.28 6.96 -10.15
N GLY A 173 -14.23 6.52 -9.32
CA GLY A 173 -14.12 6.55 -7.86
C GLY A 173 -12.90 5.81 -7.32
N ILE A 174 -12.66 4.57 -7.77
CA ILE A 174 -11.47 3.81 -7.32
C ILE A 174 -10.14 4.50 -7.69
N ARG A 175 -10.13 5.22 -8.83
CA ARG A 175 -8.96 5.95 -9.33
C ARG A 175 -8.74 7.27 -8.58
N MET A 176 -9.79 7.87 -8.01
CA MET A 176 -9.65 9.03 -7.12
C MET A 176 -9.16 8.61 -5.74
N ILE A 177 -9.61 7.45 -5.24
CA ILE A 177 -9.16 6.92 -3.95
C ILE A 177 -7.69 6.49 -4.05
N TYR A 178 -7.30 5.82 -5.14
CA TYR A 178 -5.94 5.36 -5.43
C TYR A 178 -5.40 5.95 -6.76
N PRO A 179 -5.04 7.23 -6.79
CA PRO A 179 -4.51 7.89 -7.99
C PRO A 179 -3.22 7.26 -8.51
N GLY A 180 -2.42 6.61 -7.67
CA GLY A 180 -1.23 5.86 -8.10
C GLY A 180 -1.54 4.74 -9.11
N SER A 181 -2.79 4.26 -9.20
CA SER A 181 -3.23 3.29 -10.21
C SER A 181 -3.55 3.89 -11.60
N VAL A 182 -3.47 5.21 -11.75
CA VAL A 182 -3.77 5.91 -13.01
C VAL A 182 -2.56 5.85 -13.94
N GLN A 183 -2.73 5.22 -15.11
CA GLN A 183 -1.64 4.99 -16.07
C GLN A 183 -0.95 6.29 -16.53
N LEU A 184 -1.70 7.39 -16.67
CA LEU A 184 -1.12 8.69 -17.05
C LEU A 184 -0.17 9.22 -15.97
N LEU A 185 -0.57 9.15 -14.70
CA LEU A 185 0.28 9.54 -13.57
C LEU A 185 1.53 8.66 -13.51
N GLN A 186 1.36 7.34 -13.62
CA GLN A 186 2.47 6.38 -13.63
C GLN A 186 3.45 6.63 -14.78
N SER A 187 2.95 6.97 -15.97
CA SER A 187 3.80 7.29 -17.12
C SER A 187 4.62 8.56 -16.88
N TYR A 188 4.07 9.54 -16.15
CA TYR A 188 4.78 10.77 -15.81
C TYR A 188 5.90 10.54 -14.77
N ILE A 189 5.66 9.68 -13.78
CA ILE A 189 6.62 9.40 -12.70
C ILE A 189 7.57 8.22 -12.97
N GLU A 190 7.37 7.45 -14.05
CA GLU A 190 8.19 6.28 -14.42
C GLU A 190 9.71 6.54 -14.31
N PRO A 191 10.26 7.68 -14.76
CA PRO A 191 11.69 7.95 -14.61
C PRO A 191 12.15 8.02 -13.14
N MET A 192 11.34 8.62 -12.26
CA MET A 192 11.64 8.72 -10.83
C MET A 192 11.58 7.34 -10.17
N LEU A 193 10.60 6.51 -10.52
CA LEU A 193 10.49 5.14 -10.03
C LEU A 193 11.68 4.29 -10.49
N LEU A 194 12.09 4.40 -11.76
CA LEU A 194 13.26 3.68 -12.29
C LEU A 194 14.55 4.09 -11.56
N GLN A 195 14.72 5.38 -11.27
CA GLN A 195 15.87 5.88 -10.51
C GLN A 195 15.85 5.38 -9.07
N GLY A 196 14.70 5.45 -8.39
CA GLY A 196 14.52 4.95 -7.02
C GLY A 196 14.81 3.44 -6.93
N ARG A 197 14.22 2.65 -7.82
CA ARG A 197 14.48 1.21 -7.90
C ARG A 197 15.95 0.89 -8.15
N THR A 198 16.59 1.63 -9.07
CA THR A 198 18.01 1.47 -9.37
C THR A 198 18.85 1.72 -8.13
N LYS A 199 18.56 2.78 -7.37
CA LYS A 199 19.26 3.11 -6.13
C LYS A 199 19.19 1.93 -5.14
N VAL A 200 17.98 1.42 -4.88
CA VAL A 200 17.78 0.31 -3.93
C VAL A 200 18.50 -0.97 -4.38
N ILE A 201 18.47 -1.30 -5.67
CA ILE A 201 19.16 -2.49 -6.20
C ILE A 201 20.69 -2.33 -6.10
N THR A 202 21.25 -1.21 -6.54
CA THR A 202 22.71 -1.07 -6.66
C THR A 202 23.40 -0.66 -5.36
N GLN A 203 22.78 0.21 -4.55
CA GLN A 203 23.37 0.72 -3.32
C GLN A 203 23.05 -0.18 -2.13
N ASP A 204 21.81 -0.65 -2.03
CA ASP A 204 21.31 -1.40 -0.87
C ASP A 204 21.28 -2.92 -1.09
N LYS A 205 21.67 -3.38 -2.29
CA LYS A 205 21.60 -4.80 -2.72
C LYS A 205 20.17 -5.35 -2.71
N GLY A 206 19.20 -4.51 -3.04
CA GLY A 206 17.80 -4.87 -3.12
C GLY A 206 17.52 -5.98 -4.15
N ARG A 207 16.65 -6.92 -3.78
CA ARG A 207 16.16 -8.00 -4.62
C ARG A 207 14.71 -7.73 -4.99
N ARG A 208 14.45 -7.40 -6.26
CA ARG A 208 13.10 -7.27 -6.80
C ARG A 208 12.47 -8.66 -7.00
N ASN A 209 11.21 -8.83 -6.63
CA ASN A 209 10.48 -10.10 -6.78
C ASN A 209 9.05 -9.87 -7.27
N LYS A 210 8.52 -10.85 -8.01
CA LYS A 210 7.09 -10.95 -8.32
C LYS A 210 6.41 -11.97 -7.42
N VAL A 211 5.50 -11.46 -6.59
CA VAL A 211 4.65 -12.25 -5.70
C VAL A 211 3.28 -12.41 -6.34
N LYS A 212 2.85 -13.64 -6.58
CA LYS A 212 1.55 -13.94 -7.20
C LYS A 212 0.51 -14.24 -6.12
N THR A 213 -0.56 -13.46 -6.12
CA THR A 213 -1.68 -13.54 -5.17
C THR A 213 -2.66 -14.65 -5.50
N ALA A 214 -3.54 -14.98 -4.55
CA ALA A 214 -4.59 -15.98 -4.73
C ALA A 214 -5.60 -15.63 -5.85
N ASP A 215 -5.85 -14.35 -6.11
CA ASP A 215 -6.70 -13.87 -7.21
C ASP A 215 -5.94 -13.70 -8.54
N GLY A 216 -4.68 -14.13 -8.60
CA GLY A 216 -3.89 -14.20 -9.82
C GLY A 216 -3.15 -12.92 -10.20
N ASN A 217 -3.21 -11.88 -9.37
CA ASN A 217 -2.40 -10.67 -9.55
C ASN A 217 -0.92 -10.92 -9.27
N GLY A 218 -0.04 -10.25 -10.02
CA GLY A 218 1.38 -10.20 -9.75
C GLY A 218 1.75 -8.88 -9.09
N ILE A 219 2.26 -8.94 -7.87
CA ILE A 219 2.66 -7.80 -7.05
C ILE A 219 4.16 -7.59 -7.15
N ASP A 220 4.55 -6.34 -7.44
CA ASP A 220 5.94 -5.89 -7.51
C ASP A 220 6.45 -5.58 -6.11
N THR A 221 7.53 -6.24 -5.71
CA THR A 221 8.11 -6.15 -4.38
C THR A 221 9.61 -5.95 -4.45
N MET A 222 10.16 -5.31 -3.42
CA MET A 222 11.59 -5.09 -3.25
C MET A 222 12.01 -5.48 -1.84
N PHE A 223 12.91 -6.46 -1.75
CA PHE A 223 13.45 -6.95 -0.49
C PHE A 223 14.90 -6.47 -0.30
N VAL A 224 15.20 -5.89 0.86
CA VAL A 224 16.55 -5.55 1.29
C VAL A 224 16.87 -6.37 2.54
N ASP A 225 17.85 -7.26 2.43
CA ASP A 225 18.28 -8.14 3.52
C ASP A 225 19.43 -7.51 4.31
N ASN A 226 19.16 -7.19 5.57
CA ASN A 226 20.13 -6.59 6.48
C ASN A 226 20.45 -7.49 7.68
N ARG A 227 20.03 -8.77 7.70
CA ARG A 227 20.24 -9.72 8.81
C ARG A 227 21.69 -9.82 9.27
N GLU A 228 22.63 -9.76 8.33
CA GLU A 228 24.08 -9.83 8.59
C GLU A 228 24.74 -8.46 8.84
N LYS A 229 24.00 -7.35 8.73
CA LYS A 229 24.55 -6.00 8.88
C LYS A 229 24.34 -5.41 10.27
N SER A 230 23.21 -5.71 10.93
CA SER A 230 22.87 -5.14 12.22
C SER A 230 21.91 -6.03 13.01
N ALA A 231 21.79 -5.79 14.32
CA ALA A 231 20.78 -6.45 15.16
C ALA A 231 19.35 -6.15 14.68
N ASN A 232 19.08 -4.91 14.23
CA ASN A 232 17.79 -4.51 13.66
C ASN A 232 17.47 -5.30 12.39
N GLY A 233 18.49 -5.73 11.65
CA GLY A 233 18.34 -6.52 10.43
C GLY A 233 17.61 -7.85 10.61
N ARG A 234 17.56 -8.39 11.84
CA ARG A 234 16.77 -9.59 12.17
C ARG A 234 15.27 -9.34 12.15
N THR A 235 14.85 -8.09 12.29
CA THR A 235 13.46 -7.67 12.15
C THR A 235 13.21 -7.20 10.71
N LEU A 236 12.14 -7.71 10.10
CA LEU A 236 11.64 -7.27 8.81
C LEU A 236 10.61 -6.15 9.01
N VAL A 237 10.74 -5.06 8.27
CA VAL A 237 9.69 -4.05 8.15
C VAL A 237 9.00 -4.19 6.79
N ILE A 238 7.70 -4.47 6.79
CA ILE A 238 6.89 -4.51 5.57
C ILE A 238 6.22 -3.15 5.39
N CYS A 239 6.50 -2.48 4.27
CA CYS A 239 6.10 -1.11 4.00
C CYS A 239 4.90 -1.06 3.04
N SER A 240 3.75 -0.59 3.54
CA SER A 240 2.52 -0.36 2.76
C SER A 240 2.34 1.14 2.49
N GLU A 241 2.40 1.52 1.22
CA GLU A 241 2.46 2.90 0.76
C GLU A 241 1.11 3.64 0.80
N GLY A 242 1.16 4.95 0.57
CA GLY A 242 -0.03 5.80 0.43
C GLY A 242 -0.75 5.62 -0.92
N ASN A 243 -1.84 6.36 -1.11
CA ASN A 243 -2.71 6.23 -2.30
C ASN A 243 -2.09 6.69 -3.63
N ALA A 244 -0.97 7.40 -3.56
CA ALA A 244 -0.08 7.77 -4.66
C ALA A 244 1.38 7.42 -4.35
N GLY A 245 1.62 6.58 -3.33
CA GLY A 245 2.94 6.15 -2.91
C GLY A 245 3.41 4.93 -3.68
N PHE A 246 4.73 4.78 -3.81
CA PHE A 246 5.39 3.68 -4.50
C PHE A 246 6.62 3.30 -3.69
N TYR A 247 6.90 2.01 -3.53
CA TYR A 247 8.03 1.58 -2.70
C TYR A 247 9.35 2.17 -3.20
N GLU A 248 9.47 2.41 -4.51
CA GLU A 248 10.70 2.93 -5.13
C GLU A 248 11.16 4.27 -4.56
N ILE A 249 10.23 5.09 -4.06
CA ILE A 249 10.48 6.47 -3.60
C ILE A 249 9.74 6.81 -2.31
N GLY A 250 9.19 5.80 -1.62
CA GLY A 250 8.28 5.96 -0.50
C GLY A 250 8.89 5.61 0.85
N ILE A 251 8.05 5.08 1.73
CA ILE A 251 8.34 4.97 3.16
C ILE A 251 9.37 3.90 3.52
N MET A 252 9.79 3.06 2.55
CA MET A 252 10.76 2.00 2.80
C MET A 252 12.17 2.53 3.15
N SER A 253 12.50 3.78 2.78
CA SER A 253 13.81 4.37 3.06
C SER A 253 14.07 4.55 4.56
N THR A 254 13.06 4.96 5.34
CA THR A 254 13.20 5.24 6.77
C THR A 254 13.66 4.02 7.58
N PRO A 255 13.02 2.84 7.50
CA PRO A 255 13.49 1.64 8.19
C PRO A 255 14.83 1.12 7.62
N MET A 256 15.13 1.34 6.33
CA MET A 256 16.43 0.99 5.75
C MET A 256 17.58 1.80 6.35
N GLU A 257 17.38 3.10 6.59
CA GLU A 257 18.38 3.96 7.26
C GLU A 257 18.69 3.47 8.69
N LEU A 258 17.69 2.88 9.35
CA LEU A 258 17.82 2.23 10.66
C LEU A 258 18.34 0.79 10.60
N GLN A 259 18.77 0.32 9.43
CA GLN A 259 19.37 -0.99 9.19
C GLN A 259 18.44 -2.19 9.45
N TYR A 260 17.12 -1.99 9.43
CA TYR A 260 16.16 -3.11 9.39
C TYR A 260 16.26 -3.86 8.06
N SER A 261 15.87 -5.14 8.04
CA SER A 261 15.50 -5.75 6.77
C SER A 261 14.17 -5.15 6.33
N VAL A 262 13.98 -4.90 5.03
CA VAL A 262 12.79 -4.19 4.54
C VAL A 262 12.19 -4.87 3.32
N LEU A 263 10.87 -4.96 3.29
CA LEU A 263 10.08 -5.44 2.15
C LEU A 263 9.08 -4.37 1.75
N GLY A 264 9.40 -3.64 0.67
CA GLY A 264 8.48 -2.71 0.02
C GLY A 264 7.65 -3.41 -1.04
N TRP A 265 6.42 -2.96 -1.25
CA TRP A 265 5.53 -3.51 -2.28
C TRP A 265 4.63 -2.41 -2.86
N ASN A 266 4.18 -2.62 -4.11
CA ASN A 266 3.25 -1.72 -4.78
C ASN A 266 1.82 -2.31 -4.79
N HIS A 267 0.83 -1.51 -4.40
CA HIS A 267 -0.59 -1.89 -4.44
C HIS A 267 -1.04 -2.43 -5.80
N PRO A 268 -2.11 -3.25 -5.90
CA PRO A 268 -2.62 -3.72 -7.18
C PRO A 268 -2.90 -2.56 -8.15
N GLY A 269 -2.35 -2.67 -9.36
CA GLY A 269 -2.43 -1.64 -10.40
C GLY A 269 -1.42 -0.49 -10.29
N PHE A 270 -0.50 -0.50 -9.31
CA PHE A 270 0.56 0.49 -9.17
C PHE A 270 1.85 0.01 -9.83
N ALA A 271 2.41 0.83 -10.71
CA ALA A 271 3.69 0.61 -11.39
C ALA A 271 3.78 -0.81 -11.99
N GLY A 272 4.63 -1.67 -11.44
CA GLY A 272 4.76 -3.05 -11.90
C GLY A 272 3.56 -3.94 -11.58
N SER A 273 2.85 -3.67 -10.47
CA SER A 273 1.78 -4.54 -9.96
C SER A 273 0.57 -4.59 -10.89
N SER A 274 0.05 -5.80 -11.15
CA SER A 274 -1.19 -5.98 -11.91
C SER A 274 -2.44 -5.78 -11.04
N GLY A 275 -3.62 -5.82 -11.66
CA GLY A 275 -4.89 -5.74 -10.95
C GLY A 275 -5.42 -4.33 -10.80
N ARG A 276 -6.28 -4.13 -9.79
CA ARG A 276 -6.87 -2.84 -9.42
C ARG A 276 -6.94 -2.75 -7.90
N PRO A 277 -6.77 -1.56 -7.30
CA PRO A 277 -6.65 -1.40 -5.85
C PRO A 277 -8.00 -1.43 -5.14
N TYR A 278 -8.87 -2.38 -5.51
CA TYR A 278 -10.07 -2.68 -4.72
C TYR A 278 -9.66 -3.36 -3.42
N PRO A 279 -10.42 -3.17 -2.32
CA PRO A 279 -10.03 -3.72 -1.02
C PRO A 279 -9.76 -5.23 -1.05
N ASP A 280 -10.55 -6.01 -1.78
CA ASP A 280 -10.37 -7.46 -1.87
C ASP A 280 -9.07 -7.85 -2.56
N GLN A 281 -8.66 -7.14 -3.62
CA GLN A 281 -7.37 -7.37 -4.29
C GLN A 281 -6.20 -6.87 -3.45
N ASP A 282 -6.36 -5.75 -2.76
CA ASP A 282 -5.33 -5.18 -1.91
C ASP A 282 -5.06 -6.05 -0.67
N GLN A 283 -6.12 -6.60 -0.08
CA GLN A 283 -6.06 -7.63 0.96
C GLN A 283 -5.30 -8.88 0.48
N ASN A 284 -5.60 -9.37 -0.73
CA ASN A 284 -4.87 -10.53 -1.30
C ASN A 284 -3.40 -10.19 -1.56
N ALA A 285 -3.09 -8.94 -1.92
CA ALA A 285 -1.75 -8.49 -2.17
C ALA A 285 -0.92 -8.48 -0.88
N ILE A 286 -1.39 -7.82 0.18
CA ILE A 286 -0.67 -7.78 1.45
C ILE A 286 -0.57 -9.18 2.08
N ASP A 287 -1.61 -10.01 1.98
CA ASP A 287 -1.56 -11.41 2.41
C ASP A 287 -0.45 -12.19 1.69
N ALA A 288 -0.37 -12.05 0.36
CA ALA A 288 0.67 -12.71 -0.43
C ALA A 288 2.08 -12.22 -0.06
N VAL A 289 2.23 -10.92 0.23
CA VAL A 289 3.49 -10.32 0.68
C VAL A 289 3.92 -10.89 2.05
N LEU A 290 2.98 -11.07 2.98
CA LEU A 290 3.25 -11.70 4.28
C LEU A 290 3.64 -13.18 4.12
N GLN A 291 2.87 -13.94 3.33
CA GLN A 291 3.20 -15.34 3.08
C GLN A 291 4.57 -15.52 2.41
N PHE A 292 4.93 -14.62 1.49
CA PHE A 292 6.25 -14.57 0.88
C PHE A 292 7.35 -14.29 1.93
N ALA A 293 7.14 -13.30 2.80
CA ALA A 293 8.07 -12.98 3.88
C ALA A 293 8.31 -14.15 4.84
N ILE A 294 7.26 -14.87 5.19
CA ILE A 294 7.33 -15.98 6.14
C ILE A 294 7.90 -17.24 5.49
N THR A 295 7.38 -17.62 4.33
CA THR A 295 7.66 -18.92 3.72
C THR A 295 8.94 -18.93 2.90
N ASP A 296 9.23 -17.86 2.15
CA ASP A 296 10.38 -17.79 1.24
C ASP A 296 11.55 -17.01 1.84
N LEU A 297 11.28 -15.87 2.50
CA LEU A 297 12.34 -15.06 3.11
C LEU A 297 12.77 -15.56 4.49
N GLY A 298 11.93 -16.38 5.14
CA GLY A 298 12.22 -17.07 6.40
C GLY A 298 12.14 -16.19 7.64
N PHE A 299 11.34 -15.12 7.62
CA PHE A 299 11.07 -14.32 8.83
C PHE A 299 9.90 -14.93 9.61
N THR A 300 10.06 -15.10 10.92
CA THR A 300 8.94 -15.48 11.78
C THR A 300 8.03 -14.27 12.03
N PRO A 301 6.71 -14.44 12.23
CA PRO A 301 5.79 -13.35 12.52
C PRO A 301 6.29 -12.40 13.62
N GLU A 302 6.81 -12.94 14.71
CA GLU A 302 7.32 -12.17 15.87
C GLU A 302 8.53 -11.27 15.53
N ASN A 303 9.11 -11.43 14.34
CA ASN A 303 10.19 -10.60 13.80
C ASN A 303 9.73 -9.70 12.65
N ILE A 304 8.42 -9.51 12.45
CA ILE A 304 7.85 -8.67 11.39
C ILE A 304 7.15 -7.46 12.01
N ILE A 305 7.56 -6.25 11.63
CA ILE A 305 6.84 -5.00 11.88
C ILE A 305 6.08 -4.63 10.60
N LEU A 306 4.79 -4.34 10.73
CA LEU A 306 3.98 -3.82 9.64
C LEU A 306 3.95 -2.30 9.71
N TYR A 307 4.36 -1.63 8.65
CA TYR A 307 4.45 -0.18 8.58
C TYR A 307 3.58 0.35 7.44
N GLY A 308 2.50 1.06 7.79
CA GLY A 308 1.59 1.67 6.83
C GLY A 308 1.61 3.18 6.90
N TRP A 309 1.66 3.84 5.74
CA TRP A 309 1.47 5.29 5.62
C TRP A 309 0.13 5.61 4.96
N SER A 310 -0.63 6.53 5.56
CA SER A 310 -1.90 7.00 5.01
C SER A 310 -2.86 5.85 4.75
N ILE A 311 -3.34 5.68 3.51
CA ILE A 311 -4.22 4.57 3.12
C ILE A 311 -3.58 3.18 3.30
N GLY A 312 -2.25 3.09 3.25
CA GLY A 312 -1.50 1.85 3.50
C GLY A 312 -1.67 1.32 4.91
N GLY A 313 -2.13 2.17 5.85
CA GLY A 313 -2.57 1.75 7.17
C GLY A 313 -3.69 0.71 7.14
N TYR A 314 -4.56 0.74 6.11
CA TYR A 314 -5.60 -0.28 5.92
C TYR A 314 -5.01 -1.65 5.60
N SER A 315 -4.11 -1.73 4.62
CA SER A 315 -3.45 -2.99 4.23
C SER A 315 -2.66 -3.55 5.42
N THR A 316 -1.97 -2.67 6.14
CA THR A 316 -1.21 -3.00 7.35
C THR A 316 -2.10 -3.54 8.48
N LEU A 317 -3.22 -2.88 8.82
CA LEU A 317 -4.13 -3.37 9.85
C LEU A 317 -4.89 -4.62 9.44
N TYR A 318 -5.20 -4.77 8.15
CA TYR A 318 -5.77 -6.00 7.63
C TYR A 318 -4.80 -7.16 7.85
N ALA A 319 -3.53 -7.01 7.46
CA ALA A 319 -2.51 -8.02 7.71
C ALA A 319 -2.36 -8.34 9.21
N ALA A 320 -2.31 -7.32 10.07
CA ALA A 320 -2.23 -7.52 11.52
C ALA A 320 -3.42 -8.32 12.08
N SER A 321 -4.64 -8.13 11.53
CA SER A 321 -5.82 -8.91 11.94
C SER A 321 -5.78 -10.39 11.52
N GLN A 322 -5.02 -10.72 10.47
CA GLN A 322 -4.87 -12.09 9.97
C GLN A 322 -3.63 -12.79 10.54
N TYR A 323 -2.61 -12.01 10.90
CA TYR A 323 -1.33 -12.45 11.45
C TYR A 323 -1.11 -11.77 12.81
N PRO A 324 -1.85 -12.15 13.87
CA PRO A 324 -1.83 -11.44 15.14
C PRO A 324 -0.49 -11.53 15.88
N ASP A 325 0.36 -12.50 15.53
CA ASP A 325 1.68 -12.73 16.14
C ASP A 325 2.78 -11.82 15.57
N VAL A 326 2.45 -10.86 14.69
CA VAL A 326 3.43 -9.89 14.21
C VAL A 326 4.02 -9.06 15.36
N LYS A 327 5.29 -8.67 15.23
CA LYS A 327 6.04 -7.91 16.25
C LYS A 327 5.36 -6.58 16.64
N GLY A 328 4.68 -5.95 15.69
CA GLY A 328 4.03 -4.67 15.93
C GLY A 328 3.54 -4.00 14.66
N VAL A 329 2.70 -2.99 14.85
CA VAL A 329 2.14 -2.14 13.79
C VAL A 329 2.57 -0.69 14.00
N VAL A 330 3.12 -0.07 12.97
CA VAL A 330 3.41 1.37 12.89
C VAL A 330 2.45 2.00 11.87
N LEU A 331 1.63 2.94 12.32
CA LEU A 331 0.67 3.68 11.50
C LEU A 331 1.10 5.14 11.41
N ASP A 332 1.55 5.57 10.25
CA ASP A 332 1.97 6.93 10.01
C ASP A 332 0.91 7.68 9.19
N ALA A 333 0.45 8.82 9.70
CA ALA A 333 -0.56 9.66 9.05
C ALA A 333 -1.81 8.87 8.61
N THR A 334 -2.23 7.89 9.41
CA THR A 334 -3.37 7.01 9.11
C THR A 334 -4.68 7.57 9.67
N PHE A 335 -5.82 7.04 9.21
CA PHE A 335 -7.16 7.45 9.58
C PHE A 335 -8.00 6.29 10.14
N ASP A 336 -9.15 6.60 10.71
CA ASP A 336 -10.08 5.62 11.30
C ASP A 336 -11.07 5.02 10.28
N ASP A 337 -11.60 5.82 9.36
CA ASP A 337 -12.56 5.41 8.33
C ASP A 337 -12.49 6.33 7.09
N VAL A 338 -12.30 5.74 5.91
CA VAL A 338 -12.21 6.49 4.65
C VAL A 338 -13.48 7.28 4.33
N LEU A 339 -14.65 6.82 4.79
CA LEU A 339 -15.90 7.56 4.60
C LEU A 339 -15.84 8.94 5.28
N GLN A 340 -15.20 9.01 6.45
CA GLN A 340 -15.09 10.25 7.22
C GLN A 340 -14.11 11.24 6.58
N LEU A 341 -13.15 10.74 5.80
CA LEU A 341 -12.27 11.59 4.98
C LEU A 341 -12.95 12.08 3.70
N ALA A 342 -13.80 11.24 3.10
CA ALA A 342 -14.43 11.53 1.82
C ALA A 342 -15.60 12.51 1.92
N LEU A 343 -16.45 12.39 2.95
CA LEU A 343 -17.66 13.20 3.07
C LEU A 343 -17.41 14.72 3.11
N PRO A 344 -16.43 15.25 3.87
CA PRO A 344 -16.14 16.68 3.89
C PRO A 344 -15.65 17.25 2.54
N ARG A 345 -15.09 16.38 1.68
CA ARG A 345 -14.47 16.74 0.40
C ARG A 345 -15.40 16.60 -0.79
N MET A 346 -16.65 16.18 -0.57
CA MET A 346 -17.63 15.91 -1.63
C MET A 346 -18.87 16.79 -1.46
N PRO A 347 -19.55 17.20 -2.55
CA PRO A 347 -20.79 17.96 -2.46
C PRO A 347 -21.86 17.21 -1.64
N GLU A 348 -22.55 17.93 -0.75
CA GLU A 348 -23.57 17.36 0.14
C GLU A 348 -24.71 16.65 -0.65
N SER A 349 -25.04 17.17 -1.83
CA SER A 349 -26.08 16.63 -2.73
C SER A 349 -25.81 15.19 -3.20
N ILE A 350 -24.56 14.74 -3.20
CA ILE A 350 -24.18 13.36 -3.59
C ILE A 350 -23.73 12.50 -2.40
N SER A 351 -23.87 13.00 -1.17
CA SER A 351 -23.40 12.33 0.05
C SER A 351 -23.94 10.91 0.20
N ASN A 352 -25.21 10.65 -0.14
CA ASN A 352 -25.79 9.30 -0.09
C ASN A 352 -25.16 8.35 -1.12
N ILE A 353 -24.84 8.83 -2.32
CA ILE A 353 -24.15 8.05 -3.35
C ILE A 353 -22.74 7.71 -2.88
N VAL A 354 -22.03 8.68 -2.29
CA VAL A 354 -20.68 8.48 -1.72
C VAL A 354 -20.70 7.46 -0.59
N LYS A 355 -21.67 7.56 0.34
CA LYS A 355 -21.85 6.59 1.44
C LYS A 355 -22.04 5.17 0.90
N ILE A 356 -22.93 4.99 -0.07
CA ILE A 356 -23.17 3.68 -0.69
C ILE A 356 -21.91 3.19 -1.43
N ALA A 357 -21.28 4.03 -2.24
CA ALA A 357 -20.10 3.67 -3.01
C ALA A 357 -18.94 3.19 -2.11
N ILE A 358 -18.67 3.93 -1.03
CA ILE A 358 -17.62 3.58 -0.08
C ILE A 358 -18.00 2.32 0.70
N ARG A 359 -19.18 2.29 1.34
CA ARG A 359 -19.55 1.16 2.20
C ARG A 359 -19.71 -0.16 1.44
N ASP A 360 -20.13 -0.13 0.18
CA ASP A 360 -20.38 -1.34 -0.61
C ASP A 360 -19.17 -1.79 -1.43
N TYR A 361 -18.23 -0.90 -1.75
CA TYR A 361 -17.13 -1.25 -2.67
C TYR A 361 -15.74 -0.93 -2.14
N VAL A 362 -15.58 0.05 -1.25
CA VAL A 362 -14.29 0.51 -0.74
C VAL A 362 -14.37 0.80 0.77
N ASN A 363 -14.85 -0.16 1.56
CA ASN A 363 -15.04 0.01 3.00
C ASN A 363 -13.70 -0.13 3.75
N LEU A 364 -12.88 0.92 3.69
CA LEU A 364 -11.61 0.99 4.41
C LEU A 364 -11.87 1.50 5.83
N ASN A 365 -12.32 0.58 6.70
CA ASN A 365 -12.60 0.85 8.11
C ASN A 365 -11.46 0.31 8.99
N ASN A 366 -10.53 1.20 9.35
CA ASN A 366 -9.39 0.86 10.19
C ASN A 366 -9.79 0.67 11.65
N THR A 367 -10.88 1.29 12.10
CA THR A 367 -11.43 1.07 13.45
C THR A 367 -11.84 -0.39 13.64
N GLU A 368 -12.50 -1.00 12.66
CA GLU A 368 -12.89 -2.41 12.75
C GLU A 368 -11.67 -3.35 12.78
N LEU A 369 -10.61 -3.03 12.03
CA LEU A 369 -9.42 -3.86 11.91
C LEU A 369 -8.50 -3.74 13.13
N ILE A 370 -8.29 -2.53 13.65
CA ILE A 370 -7.41 -2.31 14.81
C ILE A 370 -7.95 -2.97 16.08
N SER A 371 -9.28 -3.07 16.21
CA SER A 371 -9.93 -3.77 17.32
C SER A 371 -9.77 -5.30 17.27
N GLN A 372 -9.38 -5.87 16.13
CA GLN A 372 -9.11 -7.30 15.96
C GLN A 372 -7.64 -7.66 16.23
N TYR A 373 -6.78 -6.65 16.39
CA TYR A 373 -5.35 -6.85 16.61
C TYR A 373 -4.95 -6.49 18.04
N ASN A 374 -4.44 -7.49 18.76
CA ASN A 374 -4.04 -7.37 20.16
C ASN A 374 -2.55 -7.01 20.34
N GLY A 375 -1.73 -7.06 19.30
CA GLY A 375 -0.30 -6.78 19.44
C GLY A 375 0.05 -5.30 19.61
N PRO A 376 1.34 -4.95 19.69
CA PRO A 376 1.82 -3.57 19.84
C PRO A 376 1.43 -2.67 18.66
N VAL A 377 0.97 -1.45 18.94
CA VAL A 377 0.60 -0.45 17.91
C VAL A 377 1.18 0.92 18.27
N MET A 378 1.78 1.59 17.28
CA MET A 378 2.25 2.97 17.37
C MET A 378 1.63 3.80 16.26
N LEU A 379 1.10 4.96 16.62
CA LEU A 379 0.59 5.96 15.68
C LEU A 379 1.55 7.13 15.63
N VAL A 380 1.84 7.62 14.42
CA VAL A 380 2.50 8.89 14.18
C VAL A 380 1.49 9.85 13.55
N ARG A 381 1.22 10.96 14.24
CA ARG A 381 0.31 12.01 13.78
C ARG A 381 1.08 13.21 13.27
N ARG A 382 0.76 13.64 12.05
CA ARG A 382 1.31 14.86 11.45
C ARG A 382 0.54 16.07 11.97
N LEU A 383 1.24 17.06 12.53
CA LEU A 383 0.59 18.23 13.14
C LEU A 383 -0.02 19.20 12.13
N GLU A 384 0.51 19.23 10.91
CA GLU A 384 0.09 20.14 9.83
C GLU A 384 -0.56 19.34 8.68
N ASP A 385 -1.23 18.22 8.99
CA ASP A 385 -1.83 17.30 8.01
C ASP A 385 -3.07 17.90 7.32
N GLU A 386 -2.96 18.13 6.03
CA GLU A 386 -4.02 18.65 5.17
C GLU A 386 -4.96 17.56 4.59
N ILE A 387 -4.60 16.28 4.76
CA ILE A 387 -5.32 15.14 4.18
C ILE A 387 -6.13 14.41 5.25
N ILE A 388 -5.56 14.18 6.42
CA ILE A 388 -6.13 13.37 7.49
C ILE A 388 -7.00 14.20 8.44
N CYS A 389 -6.84 15.52 8.45
CA CYS A 389 -7.79 16.42 9.12
C CYS A 389 -9.08 16.52 8.29
N SER A 390 -10.22 16.55 9.00
CA SER A 390 -11.53 16.76 8.35
C SER A 390 -11.75 18.24 8.06
N ASP A 391 -11.26 19.10 8.96
CA ASP A 391 -11.25 20.54 8.80
C ASP A 391 -9.79 21.04 8.74
N ASP A 392 -9.45 21.81 7.71
CA ASP A 392 -8.10 22.31 7.49
C ASP A 392 -7.60 23.13 8.68
N GLY A 393 -6.40 22.80 9.17
CA GLY A 393 -5.78 23.50 10.30
C GLY A 393 -6.37 23.17 11.68
N ASN A 394 -7.35 22.26 11.78
CA ASN A 394 -7.91 21.84 13.06
C ASN A 394 -7.45 20.43 13.44
N LEU A 395 -6.40 20.37 14.28
CA LEU A 395 -5.78 19.13 14.76
C LEU A 395 -6.77 18.20 15.48
N GLY A 396 -7.79 18.74 16.16
CA GLY A 396 -8.82 17.94 16.82
C GLY A 396 -9.64 17.07 15.86
N THR A 397 -9.70 17.45 14.58
CA THR A 397 -10.42 16.72 13.53
C THR A 397 -9.55 15.71 12.78
N ASN A 398 -8.29 15.55 13.17
CA ASN A 398 -7.40 14.55 12.60
C ASN A 398 -7.97 13.14 12.84
N ARG A 399 -8.23 12.39 11.77
CA ARG A 399 -8.85 11.05 11.83
C ARG A 399 -8.01 10.02 12.60
N GLY A 400 -6.70 10.23 12.73
CA GLY A 400 -5.82 9.41 13.58
C GLY A 400 -6.17 9.51 15.06
N ASN A 401 -6.70 10.64 15.54
CA ASN A 401 -7.16 10.80 16.92
C ASN A 401 -8.32 9.84 17.23
N PHE A 402 -9.28 9.75 16.32
CA PHE A 402 -10.45 8.88 16.47
C PHE A 402 -10.05 7.41 16.41
N LEU A 403 -9.10 7.05 15.55
CA LEU A 403 -8.53 5.70 15.49
C LEU A 403 -7.90 5.31 16.83
N LEU A 404 -7.06 6.18 17.39
CA LEU A 404 -6.43 5.96 18.69
C LEU A 404 -7.46 5.80 19.81
N ILE A 405 -8.42 6.71 19.91
CA ILE A 405 -9.46 6.67 20.95
C ILE A 405 -10.25 5.35 20.85
N ASN A 406 -10.66 4.95 19.64
CA ASN A 406 -11.41 3.71 19.45
C ASN A 406 -10.57 2.48 19.83
N MET A 407 -9.29 2.44 19.46
CA MET A 407 -8.38 1.36 19.87
C MET A 407 -8.26 1.29 21.39
N LEU A 408 -7.97 2.42 22.05
CA LEU A 408 -7.79 2.48 23.49
C LEU A 408 -9.07 2.13 24.26
N LYS A 409 -10.23 2.55 23.74
CA LYS A 409 -11.54 2.17 24.28
C LYS A 409 -11.80 0.67 24.20
N CYS A 410 -11.44 0.02 23.09
CA CYS A 410 -11.56 -1.43 22.94
C CYS A 410 -10.59 -2.17 23.87
N ARG A 411 -9.40 -1.61 24.08
CA ARG A 411 -8.34 -2.23 24.90
C ARG A 411 -8.54 -2.01 26.41
N PHE A 412 -9.06 -0.86 26.83
CA PHE A 412 -9.17 -0.44 28.23
C PHE A 412 -10.55 0.17 28.53
N PRO A 413 -11.64 -0.62 28.45
CA PRO A 413 -13.00 -0.11 28.53
C PRO A 413 -13.32 0.61 29.85
N ASN A 414 -12.76 0.15 30.98
CA ASN A 414 -13.03 0.76 32.29
C ASN A 414 -12.21 2.02 32.58
N ILE A 415 -11.20 2.32 31.73
CA ILE A 415 -10.49 3.60 31.70
C ILE A 415 -11.22 4.59 30.79
N PHE A 416 -11.55 4.19 29.56
CA PHE A 416 -12.17 5.05 28.55
C PHE A 416 -13.71 5.06 28.66
N LYS A 417 -14.21 5.61 29.77
CA LYS A 417 -15.62 5.95 29.94
C LYS A 417 -15.96 7.24 29.16
N PRO A 418 -17.25 7.62 28.99
CA PRO A 418 -17.63 8.79 28.19
C PRO A 418 -16.92 10.11 28.59
N GLU A 419 -16.62 10.31 29.88
CA GLU A 419 -15.86 11.47 30.36
C GLU A 419 -14.41 11.46 29.86
N GLN A 420 -13.72 10.31 29.96
CA GLN A 420 -12.34 10.15 29.49
C GLN A 420 -12.24 10.15 27.97
N GLU A 421 -13.27 9.69 27.24
CA GLU A 421 -13.34 9.86 25.80
C GLU A 421 -13.38 11.35 25.39
N ASN A 422 -14.14 12.18 26.12
CA ASN A 422 -14.19 13.61 25.88
C ASN A 422 -12.87 14.30 26.28
N LEU A 423 -12.26 13.89 27.40
CA LEU A 423 -10.93 14.34 27.78
C LEU A 423 -9.90 13.99 26.70
N ALA A 424 -9.93 12.77 26.16
CA ALA A 424 -9.01 12.35 25.09
C ALA A 424 -9.19 13.22 23.84
N LYS A 425 -10.43 13.55 23.45
CA LYS A 425 -10.69 14.47 22.33
C LYS A 425 -10.14 15.88 22.60
N ASP A 426 -10.31 16.41 23.81
CA ASP A 426 -9.77 17.73 24.18
C ASP A 426 -8.24 17.73 24.18
N VAL A 427 -7.61 16.72 24.78
CA VAL A 427 -6.15 16.56 24.80
C VAL A 427 -5.59 16.44 23.38
N LEU A 428 -6.20 15.59 22.54
CA LEU A 428 -5.77 15.37 21.16
C LEU A 428 -6.09 16.54 20.23
N SER A 429 -6.87 17.54 20.66
CA SER A 429 -7.04 18.78 19.91
C SER A 429 -5.79 19.67 19.88
N LYS A 430 -4.78 19.33 20.68
CA LYS A 430 -3.52 20.05 20.82
C LYS A 430 -2.31 19.11 20.61
N PRO A 431 -1.13 19.66 20.31
CA PRO A 431 0.11 18.88 20.32
C PRO A 431 0.37 18.24 21.69
N LEU A 432 0.89 17.01 21.69
CA LEU A 432 1.18 16.22 22.89
C LEU A 432 2.24 16.84 23.79
N GLU A 433 3.06 17.78 23.30
CA GLU A 433 4.01 18.52 24.12
C GLU A 433 3.33 19.32 25.25
N PHE A 434 2.06 19.69 25.07
CA PHE A 434 1.26 20.37 26.09
C PHE A 434 0.59 19.42 27.09
N LEU A 435 0.67 18.12 26.85
CA LEU A 435 0.10 17.11 27.73
C LEU A 435 1.02 16.89 28.93
N ARG A 436 0.67 17.51 30.07
CA ARG A 436 1.30 17.19 31.36
C ARG A 436 0.80 15.84 31.85
N ASN A 437 1.73 14.96 32.17
CA ASN A 437 1.45 13.70 32.84
C ASN A 437 2.43 13.52 34.00
N ASP A 438 2.05 14.01 35.17
CA ASP A 438 2.88 14.00 36.37
C ASP A 438 2.93 12.61 37.05
N SER A 439 2.32 11.58 36.46
CA SER A 439 2.10 10.27 37.08
C SER A 439 2.42 9.10 36.14
N GLU A 440 3.36 9.29 35.20
CA GLU A 440 3.72 8.26 34.21
C GLU A 440 4.21 6.95 34.87
N ASP A 441 5.13 7.02 35.83
CA ASP A 441 5.67 5.85 36.53
C ASP A 441 4.61 5.15 37.39
N LEU A 442 3.71 5.92 38.00
CA LEU A 442 2.60 5.39 38.79
C LEU A 442 1.60 4.63 37.89
N CYS A 443 1.23 5.20 36.75
CA CYS A 443 0.32 4.55 35.80
C CYS A 443 0.93 3.25 35.27
N LEU A 444 2.22 3.25 34.93
CA LEU A 444 2.91 2.05 34.49
C LEU A 444 2.92 0.98 35.59
N SER A 445 3.25 1.36 36.83
CA SER A 445 3.30 0.43 37.96
C SER A 445 1.93 -0.19 38.26
N LEU A 446 0.86 0.61 38.24
CA LEU A 446 -0.52 0.14 38.43
C LEU A 446 -0.96 -0.81 37.31
N LEU A 447 -0.62 -0.48 36.06
CA LEU A 447 -0.93 -1.33 34.91
C LEU A 447 -0.20 -2.67 35.00
N MET A 448 1.08 -2.66 35.32
CA MET A 448 1.87 -3.88 35.48
C MET A 448 1.35 -4.76 36.62
N SER A 449 1.11 -4.18 37.81
CA SER A 449 0.55 -4.92 38.95
C SER A 449 -0.75 -5.63 38.59
N TYR A 450 -1.67 -4.92 37.92
CA TYR A 450 -2.95 -5.49 37.51
C TYR A 450 -2.78 -6.67 36.54
N LEU A 451 -1.84 -6.57 35.59
CA LEU A 451 -1.59 -7.64 34.62
C LEU A 451 -1.00 -8.89 35.28
N SER A 452 -0.10 -8.71 36.25
CA SER A 452 0.50 -9.81 37.00
C SER A 452 -0.53 -10.50 37.91
N ASP A 453 -1.38 -9.74 38.58
CA ASP A 453 -2.45 -10.28 39.44
C ASP A 453 -3.50 -11.08 38.66
N ASN A 454 -3.77 -10.69 37.42
CA ASN A 454 -4.81 -11.30 36.58
C ASN A 454 -4.27 -12.33 35.57
N GLY A 455 -2.98 -12.68 35.61
CA GLY A 455 -2.37 -13.68 34.73
C GLY A 455 -2.38 -13.31 33.25
N ASN A 456 -2.45 -12.02 32.93
CA ASN A 456 -2.35 -11.48 31.56
C ASN A 456 -0.96 -10.83 31.34
N ASN A 457 0.07 -11.45 31.93
CA ASN A 457 1.47 -11.02 31.84
C ASN A 457 2.19 -11.79 30.71
N GLY A 458 3.15 -11.14 30.06
CA GLY A 458 3.92 -11.71 28.94
C GLY A 458 3.49 -11.20 27.55
N THR A 459 3.93 -11.92 26.52
CA THR A 459 3.90 -11.48 25.11
C THR A 459 2.56 -11.69 24.41
N SER A 460 1.73 -12.63 24.89
CA SER A 460 0.41 -12.94 24.31
C SER A 460 -0.71 -12.36 25.17
N ARG A 461 -0.91 -11.03 25.09
CA ARG A 461 -1.95 -10.35 25.87
C ARG A 461 -3.34 -10.50 25.26
N SER A 462 -4.31 -10.80 26.12
CA SER A 462 -5.72 -10.71 25.76
C SER A 462 -6.27 -9.31 26.08
N TYR A 463 -6.94 -8.71 25.12
CA TYR A 463 -7.80 -7.54 25.33
C TYR A 463 -9.28 -7.97 25.29
N PRO A 464 -10.19 -7.27 25.98
CA PRO A 464 -9.98 -6.07 26.80
C PRO A 464 -9.26 -6.32 28.13
N ILE A 465 -8.56 -5.30 28.63
CA ILE A 465 -8.01 -5.23 29.99
C ILE A 465 -8.97 -4.42 30.86
N GLU A 466 -9.58 -5.06 31.85
CA GLU A 466 -10.64 -4.49 32.70
C GLU A 466 -10.12 -3.59 33.84
N ILE A 467 -8.89 -3.12 33.75
CA ILE A 467 -8.30 -2.19 34.73
C ILE A 467 -9.10 -0.89 34.80
N GLY A 468 -9.33 -0.39 36.01
CA GLY A 468 -9.96 0.91 36.23
C GLY A 468 -11.39 0.88 36.77
N ASP A 469 -11.93 -0.29 37.12
CA ASP A 469 -13.25 -0.39 37.75
C ASP A 469 -13.32 0.40 39.06
N GLU A 470 -12.32 0.24 39.91
CA GLU A 470 -12.23 0.90 41.22
C GLU A 470 -11.58 2.29 41.16
N TYR A 471 -11.14 2.74 39.97
CA TYR A 471 -10.44 4.01 39.85
C TYR A 471 -11.37 5.20 40.07
N SER A 472 -10.85 6.23 40.72
CA SER A 472 -11.46 7.57 40.71
C SER A 472 -11.43 8.16 39.30
N SER A 473 -12.23 9.21 39.05
CA SER A 473 -12.18 9.90 37.75
C SER A 473 -10.79 10.44 37.45
N GLU A 474 -10.10 11.00 38.43
CA GLU A 474 -8.74 11.54 38.28
C GLU A 474 -7.71 10.45 37.95
N GLN A 475 -7.84 9.25 38.55
CA GLN A 475 -6.98 8.11 38.21
C GLN A 475 -7.21 7.63 36.77
N ARG A 476 -8.48 7.58 36.32
CA ARG A 476 -8.80 7.26 34.92
C ARG A 476 -8.26 8.31 33.96
N ASP A 477 -8.35 9.59 34.31
CA ASP A 477 -7.80 10.69 33.50
C ASP A 477 -6.29 10.56 33.34
N SER A 478 -5.56 10.31 34.43
CA SER A 478 -4.11 10.10 34.39
C SER A 478 -3.72 8.88 33.55
N MET A 479 -4.44 7.76 33.72
CA MET A 479 -4.21 6.55 32.94
C MET A 479 -4.53 6.76 31.45
N ALA A 480 -5.60 7.47 31.11
CA ALA A 480 -5.96 7.79 29.73
C ALA A 480 -4.87 8.64 29.05
N LYS A 481 -4.38 9.69 29.72
CA LYS A 481 -3.28 10.53 29.23
C LYS A 481 -1.98 9.74 29.05
N PHE A 482 -1.67 8.85 29.99
CA PHE A 482 -0.54 7.93 29.91
C PHE A 482 -0.62 7.04 28.66
N LEU A 483 -1.74 6.34 28.46
CA LEU A 483 -1.92 5.44 27.32
C LEU A 483 -1.88 6.19 25.98
N ILE A 484 -2.46 7.39 25.89
CA ILE A 484 -2.35 8.24 24.70
C ILE A 484 -0.87 8.53 24.38
N LYS A 485 -0.09 8.97 25.37
CA LYS A 485 1.32 9.32 25.20
C LYS A 485 2.20 8.12 24.80
N LYS A 486 1.83 6.90 25.21
CA LYS A 486 2.56 5.67 24.86
C LYS A 486 2.29 5.17 23.44
N HIS A 487 1.12 5.46 22.89
CA HIS A 487 0.70 4.96 21.58
C HIS A 487 0.75 6.01 20.46
N LEU A 488 0.89 7.30 20.78
CA LEU A 488 0.87 8.39 19.81
C LEU A 488 2.14 9.24 19.89
N HIS A 489 2.75 9.47 18.73
CA HIS A 489 3.85 10.41 18.55
C HIS A 489 3.45 11.52 17.60
N ASP A 490 3.69 12.77 17.99
CA ASP A 490 3.48 13.91 17.11
C ASP A 490 4.73 14.19 16.29
N PHE A 491 4.54 14.40 15.00
CA PHE A 491 5.57 14.88 14.09
C PHE A 491 5.10 16.16 13.41
N LYS A 492 5.90 17.22 13.54
CA LYS A 492 5.60 18.52 12.94
C LYS A 492 5.92 18.52 11.44
N SER A 493 4.94 18.16 10.62
CA SER A 493 5.02 18.26 9.16
C SER A 493 3.64 18.23 8.50
N THR A 494 3.64 18.46 7.19
CA THR A 494 2.52 18.15 6.27
C THR A 494 2.45 16.66 5.94
N HIS A 495 1.39 16.23 5.24
CA HIS A 495 1.07 14.82 5.01
C HIS A 495 2.15 14.04 4.25
N CYS A 496 2.70 14.61 3.18
CA CYS A 496 3.64 13.95 2.26
C CYS A 496 5.12 14.08 2.64
N THR A 497 5.42 14.67 3.81
CA THR A 497 6.80 14.79 4.27
C THR A 497 7.30 13.41 4.74
N PRO A 498 8.44 12.89 4.22
CA PRO A 498 8.98 11.60 4.65
C PRO A 498 9.20 11.53 6.16
N LEU A 499 8.89 10.39 6.78
CA LEU A 499 9.11 10.17 8.21
C LEU A 499 10.62 10.12 8.51
N PRO A 500 11.16 11.01 9.35
CA PRO A 500 12.55 10.92 9.77
C PRO A 500 12.80 9.69 10.63
N ARG A 501 14.03 9.17 10.59
CA ARG A 501 14.44 7.96 11.32
C ARG A 501 14.16 8.02 12.83
N GLU A 502 14.23 9.19 13.45
CA GLU A 502 13.98 9.38 14.89
C GLU A 502 12.53 9.11 15.30
N PHE A 503 11.58 9.19 14.36
CA PHE A 503 10.17 8.89 14.60
C PHE A 503 9.77 7.45 14.26
N PHE A 504 10.66 6.68 13.62
CA PHE A 504 10.44 5.25 13.40
C PHE A 504 11.06 4.45 14.55
N GLN A 505 10.19 3.91 15.39
CA GLN A 505 10.56 3.13 16.57
C GLN A 505 9.73 1.85 16.64
N GLN A 506 10.22 0.86 17.38
CA GLN A 506 9.41 -0.32 17.67
C GLN A 506 8.18 0.12 18.47
N PRO A 507 6.96 -0.35 18.12
CA PRO A 507 5.77 0.01 18.85
C PRO A 507 5.85 -0.35 20.33
N TRP A 508 5.32 0.51 21.19
CA TRP A 508 5.32 0.28 22.63
C TRP A 508 4.51 -0.97 22.97
N GLU A 509 5.17 -1.86 23.69
CA GLU A 509 4.58 -3.01 24.34
C GLU A 509 4.60 -2.77 25.86
N ILE A 510 3.53 -3.17 26.55
CA ILE A 510 3.53 -3.11 28.00
C ILE A 510 4.67 -4.02 28.50
N PRO A 511 5.52 -3.60 29.43
CA PRO A 511 6.55 -4.47 29.97
C PRO A 511 5.95 -5.69 30.70
N SER A 512 6.67 -6.81 30.68
CA SER A 512 6.41 -7.99 31.51
C SER A 512 7.38 -8.03 32.69
N ASP A 513 7.02 -8.70 33.79
CA ASP A 513 7.90 -8.82 34.97
C ASP A 513 9.27 -9.44 34.62
N THR A 514 9.32 -10.27 33.58
CA THR A 514 10.56 -10.87 33.06
C THR A 514 11.51 -9.88 32.40
N ASP A 515 11.01 -8.73 31.92
CA ASP A 515 11.84 -7.71 31.25
C ASP A 515 12.70 -6.92 32.24
N PHE A 516 12.40 -6.99 33.54
CA PHE A 516 13.16 -6.34 34.62
C PHE A 516 14.18 -7.28 35.30
N VAL A 517 14.26 -8.55 34.89
CA VAL A 517 15.16 -9.54 35.51
C VAL A 517 16.60 -9.48 34.93
N PHE A 518 16.84 -8.65 33.91
CA PHE A 518 18.17 -8.42 33.34
C PHE A 518 18.50 -6.92 33.27
N THR A 519 18.78 -6.31 34.41
CA THR A 519 19.62 -5.10 34.51
C THR A 519 20.69 -5.26 35.58
#